data_AF-A0A2S9G0G7-F1
#
_entry.id   AF-A0A2S9G0G7-F1
#
_cell.length_a   1.000
_cell.length_b   1.000
_cell.length_c   1.000
_cell.angle_alpha   90.00
_cell.angle_beta   90.00
_cell.angle_gamma   90.00
#
_symmetry.space_group_name_H-M   'P 1'
#
loop_
_entity.id
_entity.type
_entity.pdbx_description
1 polymer ?
#
loop_
_entity_poly.entity_id
_entity_poly.type
_entity_poly.pdbx_seq_one_letter_code
_entity_poly.pdbx_strand_id
1 'polypeptide(L)'
;QAVEVVVGLPRTLADRAGSSAQDATETADQLAGRIAPVPVRLGDERFTTVTAQRALREAGVRARGQRSVIDQAAAVGILQNWLD
;
A
#
# COMPACT_ATOMS: atom_id res chain seq x y z
N GLN A 1 4.23 19.93 4.81
CA GLN A 1 2.90 19.62 5.36
C GLN A 1 2.21 18.69 4.37
N ALA A 2 1.62 17.59 4.82
CA ALA A 2 0.93 16.66 3.92
C ALA A 2 -0.40 17.27 3.44
N VAL A 3 -0.71 17.10 2.15
CA VAL A 3 -1.96 17.58 1.55
C VAL A 3 -3.02 16.48 1.45
N GLU A 4 -2.59 15.22 1.45
CA GLU A 4 -3.44 14.02 1.39
C GLU A 4 -2.64 12.80 1.88
N VAL A 5 -3.34 11.78 2.36
CA VAL A 5 -2.77 10.47 2.69
C VAL A 5 -3.45 9.40 1.86
N VAL A 6 -2.66 8.51 1.25
CA VAL A 6 -3.13 7.34 0.52
C VAL A 6 -2.86 6.07 1.31
N VAL A 7 -3.88 5.24 1.49
CA VAL A 7 -3.81 3.92 2.13
C VAL A 7 -4.05 2.86 1.07
N GLY A 8 -3.19 1.84 1.00
CA GLY A 8 -3.35 0.73 0.06
C GLY A 8 -4.61 -0.09 0.34
N LEU A 9 -5.37 -0.40 -0.70
CA LEU A 9 -6.51 -1.30 -0.65
C LEU A 9 -6.14 -2.63 -1.33
N PRO A 10 -5.88 -3.70 -0.55
CA PRO A 10 -5.48 -4.97 -1.11
C PRO A 10 -6.64 -5.61 -1.86
N ARG A 11 -6.53 -5.68 -3.18
CA ARG A 11 -7.47 -6.42 -4.04
C ARG A 11 -6.77 -7.62 -4.66
N THR A 12 -7.42 -8.77 -4.57
CA THR A 12 -6.97 -9.94 -5.32
C THR A 12 -7.16 -9.70 -6.82
N LEU A 13 -6.41 -10.43 -7.66
CA LEU A 13 -6.56 -10.39 -9.13
C LEU A 13 -7.96 -10.84 -9.60
N ALA A 14 -8.70 -11.54 -8.74
CA ALA A 14 -10.09 -11.94 -8.96
C ALA A 14 -11.11 -10.89 -8.45
N ASP A 15 -10.65 -9.67 -8.13
CA ASP A 15 -11.45 -8.56 -7.57
C ASP A 15 -12.23 -8.89 -6.28
N ARG A 16 -11.81 -9.92 -5.56
CA ARG A 16 -12.40 -10.25 -4.26
C ARG A 16 -11.67 -9.46 -3.18
N ALA A 17 -12.43 -8.65 -2.44
CA ALA A 17 -12.02 -8.08 -1.17
C ALA A 17 -12.02 -9.19 -0.10
N GLY A 18 -10.89 -9.37 0.58
CA GLY A 18 -10.75 -10.27 1.73
C GLY A 18 -10.71 -9.50 3.05
N SER A 19 -10.45 -10.20 4.16
CA SER A 19 -10.32 -9.58 5.50
C SER A 19 -9.32 -8.42 5.52
N SER A 20 -8.21 -8.54 4.79
CA SER A 20 -7.19 -7.47 4.71
C SER A 20 -7.70 -6.17 4.07
N ALA A 21 -8.69 -6.24 3.17
CA ALA A 21 -9.31 -5.03 2.61
C ALA A 21 -10.18 -4.31 3.65
N GLN A 22 -10.80 -5.08 4.54
CA GLN A 22 -11.58 -4.56 5.66
C GLN A 22 -10.65 -3.90 6.69
N ASP A 23 -9.54 -4.55 7.05
CA ASP A 23 -8.52 -3.99 7.93
C ASP A 23 -7.95 -2.66 7.39
N ALA A 24 -7.69 -2.59 6.09
CA ALA A 24 -7.21 -1.38 5.42
C ALA A 24 -8.24 -0.24 5.47
N THR A 25 -9.52 -0.56 5.26
CA THR A 25 -10.62 0.41 5.33
C THR A 25 -10.79 0.96 6.74
N GLU A 26 -10.83 0.09 7.76
CA GLU A 26 -10.94 0.52 9.16
C GLU A 26 -9.75 1.38 9.60
N THR A 27 -8.54 1.03 9.14
CA THR A 27 -7.33 1.82 9.40
C THR A 27 -7.44 3.21 8.77
N ALA A 28 -7.91 3.30 7.52
CA ALA A 28 -8.10 4.56 6.82
C ALA A 28 -9.12 5.46 7.53
N ASP A 29 -10.25 4.89 7.99
CA ASP A 29 -11.29 5.62 8.71
C ASP A 29 -10.80 6.16 10.05
N GLN A 30 -10.10 5.32 10.82
CA GLN A 30 -9.48 5.74 12.09
C GLN A 30 -8.44 6.83 11.88
N LEU A 31 -7.66 6.75 10.81
CA LEU A 31 -6.64 7.73 10.48
C LEU A 31 -7.28 9.07 10.07
N ALA A 32 -8.32 9.04 9.25
CA ALA A 32 -9.04 10.22 8.78
C ALA A 32 -9.57 11.07 9.94
N GLY A 33 -10.13 10.43 10.97
CA GLY A 33 -10.58 11.12 12.18
C GLY A 33 -9.45 11.79 12.97
N ARG A 34 -8.22 11.25 12.90
CA ARG A 34 -7.06 11.77 13.64
C ARG A 34 -6.32 12.89 12.94
N ILE A 35 -6.37 12.93 11.60
CA ILE A 35 -5.56 13.86 10.79
C ILE A 35 -6.40 14.95 10.10
N ALA A 36 -7.69 15.05 10.43
CA ALA A 36 -8.57 16.08 9.89
C ALA A 36 -7.93 17.48 10.03
N PRO A 37 -8.00 18.34 8.98
CA PRO A 37 -8.80 18.18 7.77
C PRO A 37 -8.08 17.49 6.60
N VAL A 38 -6.91 16.87 6.82
CA VAL A 38 -6.18 16.20 5.73
C VAL A 38 -6.98 15.00 5.22
N PRO A 39 -7.31 14.92 3.92
CA PRO A 39 -8.05 13.79 3.36
C PRO A 39 -7.24 12.50 3.41
N VAL A 40 -7.96 11.39 3.61
CA VAL A 40 -7.43 10.02 3.48
C VAL A 40 -8.16 9.33 2.34
N ARG A 41 -7.44 8.70 1.42
CA ARG A 41 -7.99 7.95 0.28
C ARG A 41 -7.50 6.52 0.25
N LEU A 42 -8.34 5.62 -0.23
CA LEU A 42 -7.97 4.25 -0.55
C LEU A 42 -7.44 4.19 -1.99
N GLY A 43 -6.20 3.72 -2.17
CA GLY A 43 -5.54 3.52 -3.47
C GLY A 43 -5.44 2.05 -3.84
N ASP A 44 -5.53 1.71 -5.12
CA ASP A 44 -5.41 0.31 -5.55
C ASP A 44 -3.97 -0.20 -5.39
N GLU A 45 -3.80 -1.33 -4.71
CA GLU A 45 -2.48 -1.92 -4.40
C GLU A 45 -2.10 -3.04 -5.39
N ARG A 46 -2.88 -3.26 -6.45
CA ARG A 46 -2.60 -4.34 -7.41
C ARG A 46 -1.19 -4.20 -7.99
N PHE A 47 -0.48 -5.34 -8.05
CA PHE A 47 0.87 -5.48 -8.60
C PHE A 47 2.04 -4.83 -7.83
N THR A 48 1.81 -4.12 -6.73
CA THR A 48 2.92 -3.43 -6.01
C THR A 48 3.83 -4.43 -5.29
N THR A 49 3.27 -5.37 -4.54
CA THR A 49 4.03 -6.36 -3.76
C THR A 49 4.78 -7.36 -4.63
N VAL A 50 4.18 -7.81 -5.74
CA VAL A 50 4.83 -8.76 -6.67
C VAL A 50 5.99 -8.09 -7.41
N THR A 51 5.80 -6.85 -7.89
CA THR A 51 6.84 -6.08 -8.55
C THR A 51 7.98 -5.75 -7.58
N ALA A 52 7.66 -5.33 -6.36
CA ALA A 52 8.64 -5.08 -5.30
C ALA A 52 9.45 -6.33 -4.94
N GLN A 53 8.79 -7.49 -4.76
CA GLN A 53 9.47 -8.75 -4.49
C GLN A 53 10.42 -9.16 -5.61
N ARG A 54 10.02 -8.96 -6.87
CA ARG A 54 10.86 -9.27 -8.03
C ARG A 54 12.11 -8.37 -8.06
N ALA A 55 11.93 -7.06 -7.92
CA ALA A 55 13.03 -6.10 -7.92
C ALA A 55 14.04 -6.37 -6.79
N LEU A 56 13.58 -6.73 -5.60
CA LEU A 56 14.47 -7.03 -4.46
C LEU A 56 15.24 -8.34 -4.61
N ARG A 57 14.65 -9.34 -5.28
CA ARG A 57 15.36 -10.56 -5.64
C ARG A 57 16.44 -10.29 -6.69
N GLU A 58 16.12 -9.51 -7.72
CA GLU A 58 17.07 -9.09 -8.76
C GLU A 58 18.23 -8.27 -8.15
N ALA A 59 17.96 -7.47 -7.11
CA ALA A 59 18.97 -6.73 -6.34
C ALA A 59 19.76 -7.58 -5.32
N GLY A 60 19.52 -8.89 -5.21
CA GLY A 60 20.27 -9.78 -4.33
C GLY A 60 19.97 -9.66 -2.84
N VAL A 61 18.87 -9.00 -2.46
CA VAL A 61 18.45 -8.84 -1.05
C VAL A 61 17.97 -10.18 -0.51
N ARG A 62 18.51 -10.66 0.61
CA ARG A 62 18.08 -11.93 1.24
C ARG A 62 16.65 -11.80 1.79
N ALA A 63 15.85 -12.87 1.71
CA ALA A 63 14.43 -12.89 2.09
C ALA A 63 14.09 -12.23 3.45
N ARG A 64 14.95 -12.38 4.46
CA ARG A 64 14.75 -11.75 5.78
C ARG A 64 14.84 -10.22 5.74
N GLY A 65 15.69 -9.66 4.87
CA GLY A 65 15.78 -8.22 4.62
C GLY A 65 14.76 -7.72 3.60
N GLN A 66 14.07 -8.61 2.88
CA GLN A 66 13.08 -8.19 1.90
C GLN A 66 11.82 -7.65 2.58
N ARG A 67 11.37 -8.20 3.71
CA ARG A 67 10.05 -7.87 4.27
C ARG A 67 9.87 -6.37 4.59
N SER A 68 10.83 -5.76 5.29
CA SER A 68 10.78 -4.32 5.58
C SER A 68 10.91 -3.44 4.34
N VAL A 69 11.61 -3.92 3.32
CA VAL A 69 11.81 -3.19 2.06
C VAL A 69 10.61 -3.34 1.13
N ILE A 70 9.92 -4.49 1.17
CA ILE A 70 8.68 -4.75 0.43
C ILE A 70 7.59 -3.78 0.89
N ASP A 71 7.42 -3.59 2.20
CA ASP A 71 6.39 -2.68 2.71
C ASP A 71 6.60 -1.23 2.23
N GLN A 72 7.86 -0.76 2.23
CA GLN A 72 8.19 0.58 1.71
C GLN A 72 8.03 0.67 0.18
N ALA A 73 8.49 -0.34 -0.55
CA ALA A 73 8.35 -0.37 -2.01
C ALA A 73 6.89 -0.47 -2.44
N ALA A 74 6.05 -1.19 -1.70
CA ALA A 74 4.61 -1.24 -1.93
C ALA A 74 3.96 0.13 -1.72
N ALA A 75 4.32 0.85 -0.65
CA ALA A 75 3.84 2.20 -0.39
C ALA A 75 4.20 3.19 -1.51
N VAL A 76 5.44 3.11 -2.03
CA VAL A 76 5.86 3.93 -3.20
C VAL A 76 5.03 3.57 -4.43
N GLY A 77 4.79 2.28 -4.69
CA GLY A 77 3.97 1.83 -5.81
C GLY A 77 2.51 2.30 -5.72
N ILE A 78 1.91 2.25 -4.53
CA ILE A 78 0.55 2.76 -4.28
C ILE A 78 0.48 4.26 -4.58
N LEU A 79 1.45 5.04 -4.08
CA LEU A 79 1.47 6.48 -4.30
C LEU A 79 1.67 6.83 -5.78
N GLN A 80 2.59 6.14 -6.46
CA GLN A 80 2.84 6.37 -7.89
C GLN A 80 1.58 6.07 -8.72
N ASN A 81 0.90 4.96 -8.46
CA ASN A 81 -0.36 4.60 -9.12
C ASN A 81 -1.50 5.60 -8.85
N TRP A 82 -1.43 6.35 -7.75
CA TRP A 82 -2.41 7.41 -7.46
C TRP A 82 -2.06 8.74 -8.15
N LEU A 83 -0.77 9.02 -8.36
CA LEU A 83 -0.28 10.23 -9.01
C LEU A 83 -0.37 10.18 -10.55
N ASP A 84 -0.27 8.97 -11.12
CA ASP A 84 -0.41 8.70 -12.56
C ASP A 84 -1.89 8.66 -13.01
#